data_AF-A0A1H3D666-F1
#
_entry.id   AF-A0A1H3D666-F1
#
_cell.length_a   1.000
_cell.length_b   1.000
_cell.length_c   1.000
_cell.angle_alpha   90.00
_cell.angle_beta   90.00
_cell.angle_gamma   90.00
#
_symmetry.space_group_name_H-M   'P 1'
#
loop_
_entity.id
_entity.type
_entity.pdbx_description
1 polymer ?
#
loop_
_entity_poly.entity_id
_entity_poly.type
_entity_poly.pdbx_seq_one_letter_code
_entity_poly.pdbx_strand_id
1 'polypeptide(L)'
;MTSTRTVALDTGHEECATYHDLLRFHFDGLRAEHKKSKYFHWFLILEYLENSQIYKTQFSSNTLFDKHETAELSRVADKMSNEVKKSAVLKLLSRTKEPRNYKLLRILNEIGINSIRTDYGTKELEISEEIINKITKGRNALFHGSSEFPEHILWTILFPLVNQIAEHVSCNQVCLDG
;
A
#
# COMPACT_ATOMS: atom_id res chain seq x y z
N MET A 1 26.41 -2.22 37.43
CA MET A 1 25.69 -0.95 37.18
C MET A 1 25.75 -0.69 35.69
N THR A 2 24.69 -1.03 34.96
CA THR A 2 24.69 -1.01 33.49
C THR A 2 23.82 0.16 33.05
N SER A 3 24.47 1.21 32.55
CA SER A 3 23.83 2.45 32.10
C SER A 3 23.11 2.20 30.77
N THR A 4 21.79 2.13 30.79
CA THR A 4 20.97 2.10 29.57
C THR A 4 20.96 3.51 28.97
N ARG A 5 21.67 3.72 27.86
CA ARG A 5 21.54 4.94 27.06
C ARG A 5 20.16 4.93 26.40
N THR A 6 19.28 5.80 26.86
CA THR A 6 18.01 6.09 26.18
C THR A 6 18.35 6.90 24.93
N VAL A 7 18.27 6.27 23.76
CA VAL A 7 18.29 6.96 22.48
C VAL A 7 16.89 7.57 22.30
N ALA A 8 16.80 8.89 22.42
CA ALA A 8 15.62 9.61 21.98
C ALA A 8 15.58 9.50 20.44
N LEU A 9 14.59 8.78 19.92
CA LEU A 9 14.28 8.86 18.49
C LEU A 9 13.66 10.23 18.26
N ASP A 10 14.40 11.08 17.57
CA ASP A 10 13.92 12.37 17.07
C ASP A 10 12.79 12.10 16.08
N THR A 11 11.54 12.31 16.51
CA THR A 11 10.32 12.14 15.70
C THR A 11 10.11 13.35 14.77
N GLY A 12 11.17 13.76 14.07
CA GLY A 12 11.24 15.04 13.36
C GLY A 12 11.15 14.96 11.85
N HIS A 13 11.34 13.79 11.23
CA HIS A 13 11.18 13.60 9.78
C HIS A 13 10.32 12.36 9.55
N GLU A 14 9.03 12.55 9.27
CA GLU A 14 8.29 11.56 8.48
C GLU A 14 9.00 11.48 7.13
N GLU A 15 9.97 10.59 6.98
CA GLU A 15 10.64 10.32 5.71
C GLU A 15 9.55 9.95 4.70
N CYS A 16 9.17 10.93 3.87
CA CYS A 16 8.27 10.70 2.77
C CYS A 16 8.95 9.65 1.90
N ALA A 17 8.28 8.52 1.66
CA ALA A 17 8.85 7.40 0.94
C ALA A 17 9.49 7.93 -0.36
N THR A 18 10.77 7.62 -0.57
CA THR A 18 11.56 8.24 -1.64
C THR A 18 11.54 7.37 -2.89
N TYR A 19 11.76 7.96 -4.07
CA TYR A 19 11.93 7.20 -5.32
C TYR A 19 12.93 6.03 -5.20
N HIS A 20 13.96 6.20 -4.36
CA HIS A 20 14.93 5.14 -4.05
C HIS A 20 14.31 3.92 -3.36
N ASP A 21 13.27 4.09 -2.54
CA ASP A 21 12.56 2.99 -1.88
C ASP A 21 11.81 2.14 -2.90
N LEU A 22 11.13 2.77 -3.86
CA LEU A 22 10.42 2.07 -4.92
C LEU A 22 11.37 1.21 -5.76
N LEU A 23 12.49 1.78 -6.21
CA LEU A 23 13.50 1.03 -6.96
C LEU A 23 14.13 -0.09 -6.13
N ARG A 24 14.42 0.16 -4.84
CA ARG A 24 14.94 -0.88 -3.95
C ARG A 24 13.99 -2.07 -3.89
N PHE A 25 12.69 -1.84 -3.70
CA PHE A 25 11.69 -2.91 -3.69
C PHE A 25 11.61 -3.66 -5.02
N HIS A 26 11.74 -2.95 -6.14
CA HIS A 26 11.77 -3.55 -7.47
C HIS A 26 12.95 -4.51 -7.64
N PHE A 27 14.17 -4.05 -7.33
CA PHE A 27 15.39 -4.85 -7.44
C PHE A 27 15.45 -5.98 -6.40
N ASP A 28 14.96 -5.77 -5.18
CA ASP A 28 14.87 -6.84 -4.18
C ASP A 28 13.94 -7.97 -4.65
N GLY A 29 12.82 -7.64 -5.30
CA GLY A 29 11.95 -8.64 -5.92
C GLY A 29 12.61 -9.36 -7.09
N LEU A 30 13.43 -8.68 -7.90
CA LEU A 30 14.25 -9.34 -8.94
C LEU A 30 15.28 -10.30 -8.33
N ARG A 31 16.00 -9.87 -7.29
CA ARG A 31 17.05 -10.64 -6.60
C ARG A 31 16.51 -11.82 -5.79
N ALA A 32 15.31 -11.71 -5.23
CA ALA A 32 14.76 -12.76 -4.39
C ALA A 32 14.59 -14.08 -5.15
N GLU A 33 15.03 -15.19 -4.57
CA GLU A 33 14.95 -16.51 -5.21
C GLU A 33 13.53 -17.10 -5.14
N HIS A 34 12.87 -16.90 -3.99
CA HIS A 34 11.54 -17.48 -3.74
C HIS A 34 10.42 -16.61 -4.27
N LYS A 35 9.45 -17.23 -4.96
CA LYS A 35 8.26 -16.56 -5.51
C LYS A 35 7.46 -15.77 -4.47
N LYS A 36 7.35 -16.28 -3.24
CA LYS A 36 6.70 -15.56 -2.12
C LYS A 36 7.42 -14.25 -1.78
N SER A 37 8.74 -14.28 -1.73
CA SER A 37 9.56 -13.09 -1.47
C SER A 37 9.45 -12.10 -2.62
N LYS A 38 9.46 -12.56 -3.89
CA LYS A 38 9.20 -11.70 -5.06
C LYS A 38 7.87 -10.98 -4.94
N TYR A 39 6.80 -11.73 -4.64
CA TYR A 39 5.47 -11.18 -4.45
C TYR A 39 5.45 -10.14 -3.34
N PHE A 40 6.06 -10.44 -2.20
CA PHE A 40 6.14 -9.53 -1.07
C PHE A 40 6.83 -8.22 -1.46
N HIS A 41 8.05 -8.28 -2.01
CA HIS A 41 8.79 -7.08 -2.39
C HIS A 41 8.07 -6.25 -3.45
N TRP A 42 7.51 -6.88 -4.48
CA TRP A 42 6.76 -6.15 -5.50
C TRP A 42 5.43 -5.58 -4.99
N PHE A 43 4.80 -6.22 -4.01
CA PHE A 43 3.62 -5.63 -3.36
C PHE A 43 3.97 -4.35 -2.57
N LEU A 44 5.18 -4.24 -2.02
CA LEU A 44 5.64 -3.01 -1.35
C LEU A 44 5.63 -1.79 -2.28
N ILE A 45 5.75 -1.98 -3.59
CA ILE A 45 5.63 -0.89 -4.57
C ILE A 45 4.21 -0.32 -4.59
N LEU A 46 3.19 -1.19 -4.46
CA LEU A 46 1.80 -0.72 -4.34
C LEU A 46 1.56 -0.03 -2.99
N GLU A 47 2.12 -0.55 -1.89
CA GLU A 47 2.06 0.10 -0.58
C GLU A 47 2.80 1.45 -0.58
N TYR A 48 3.89 1.56 -1.34
CA TYR A 48 4.60 2.81 -1.54
C TYR A 48 3.71 3.87 -2.21
N LEU A 49 2.96 3.50 -3.27
CA LEU A 49 1.99 4.42 -3.89
C LEU A 49 0.92 4.90 -2.89
N GLU A 50 0.51 4.05 -1.95
CA GLU A 50 -0.46 4.44 -0.90
C GLU A 50 0.10 5.41 0.14
N ASN A 51 1.43 5.50 0.25
CA ASN A 51 2.11 6.41 1.15
C ASN A 51 2.62 7.68 0.44
N SER A 52 2.39 7.79 -0.88
CA SER A 52 2.77 8.96 -1.68
C SER A 52 1.99 10.23 -1.30
N GLN A 53 2.55 11.39 -1.63
CA GLN A 53 1.93 12.67 -1.34
C GLN A 53 0.66 12.89 -2.17
N ILE A 54 0.63 12.42 -3.42
CA ILE A 54 -0.58 12.42 -4.25
C ILE A 54 -1.71 11.60 -3.61
N TYR A 55 -1.42 10.42 -3.05
CA TYR A 55 -2.40 9.61 -2.33
C TYR A 55 -2.95 10.35 -1.11
N LYS A 56 -2.04 10.89 -0.27
CA LYS A 56 -2.43 11.64 0.93
C LYS A 56 -3.31 12.83 0.56
N THR A 57 -2.93 13.60 -0.46
CA THR A 57 -3.70 14.76 -0.92
C THR A 57 -5.09 14.36 -1.40
N GLN A 58 -5.20 13.30 -2.21
CA GLN A 58 -6.46 12.85 -2.79
C GLN A 58 -7.43 12.26 -1.76
N PHE A 59 -6.93 11.58 -0.72
CA PHE A 59 -7.77 10.82 0.22
C PHE A 59 -7.71 11.31 1.68
N SER A 60 -7.01 12.41 1.99
CA SER A 60 -6.85 12.96 3.35
C SER A 60 -8.17 13.28 4.09
N SER A 61 -9.23 13.59 3.34
CA SER A 61 -10.54 13.96 3.87
C SER A 61 -11.59 12.86 3.75
N ASN A 62 -11.18 11.63 3.39
CA ASN A 62 -12.11 10.56 3.05
C ASN A 62 -12.40 9.59 4.22
N THR A 63 -12.25 10.04 5.46
CA THR A 63 -12.63 9.27 6.66
C THR A 63 -14.16 9.16 6.78
N LEU A 64 -14.65 8.06 7.38
CA LEU A 64 -16.08 7.89 7.64
C LEU A 64 -16.64 8.97 8.57
N PHE A 65 -15.80 9.45 9.50
CA PHE A 65 -16.13 10.42 10.52
C PHE A 65 -15.40 11.73 10.24
N ASP A 66 -16.06 12.85 10.46
CA ASP A 66 -15.41 14.15 10.46
C ASP A 66 -14.56 14.36 11.73
N LYS A 67 -13.88 15.52 11.81
CA LYS A 67 -13.00 15.84 12.96
C LYS A 67 -13.76 15.92 14.28
N HIS A 68 -15.01 16.42 14.25
CA HIS A 68 -15.84 16.54 15.44
C HIS A 68 -16.31 15.17 15.93
N GLU A 69 -16.87 14.37 15.02
CA GLU A 69 -17.31 13.00 15.29
C GLU A 69 -16.15 12.12 15.79
N THR A 70 -14.97 12.27 15.19
CA THR A 70 -13.75 11.56 15.60
C THR A 70 -13.36 11.93 17.03
N ALA A 71 -13.39 13.21 17.39
CA ALA A 71 -13.06 13.67 18.74
C ALA A 71 -14.07 13.15 19.78
N GLU A 72 -15.37 13.17 19.45
CA GLU A 72 -16.41 12.66 20.35
C GLU A 72 -16.30 11.15 20.57
N LEU A 73 -16.14 10.38 19.51
CA LEU A 73 -16.01 8.92 19.58
C LEU A 73 -14.72 8.49 20.28
N SER A 74 -13.63 9.23 20.11
CA SER A 74 -12.37 8.99 20.85
C SER A 74 -12.58 9.20 22.35
N ARG A 75 -13.24 10.31 22.73
CA ARG A 75 -13.57 10.61 24.13
C ARG A 75 -14.49 9.55 24.75
N VAL A 76 -15.41 8.98 23.97
CA VAL A 76 -16.26 7.87 24.43
C VAL A 76 -15.44 6.59 24.59
N ALA A 77 -14.58 6.27 23.62
CA ALA A 77 -13.71 5.09 23.66
C ALA A 77 -12.78 5.11 24.88
N ASP A 78 -12.25 6.28 25.27
CA ASP A 78 -11.38 6.43 26.44
C ASP A 78 -12.07 6.18 27.77
N LYS A 79 -13.40 6.33 27.83
CA LYS A 79 -14.20 6.00 29.02
C LYS A 79 -14.61 4.54 29.08
N MET A 80 -14.31 3.74 28.06
CA MET A 80 -14.66 2.31 28.04
C MET A 80 -13.70 1.53 28.94
N SER A 81 -14.26 0.71 29.84
CA SER A 81 -13.48 -0.23 30.66
C SER A 81 -13.06 -1.50 29.93
N ASN A 82 -13.63 -1.77 28.75
CA ASN A 82 -13.35 -2.95 27.94
C ASN A 82 -12.39 -2.59 26.78
N GLU A 83 -11.14 -3.02 26.91
CA GLU A 83 -10.06 -2.74 25.95
C GLU A 83 -10.32 -3.26 24.53
N VAL A 84 -11.04 -4.39 24.41
CA VAL A 84 -11.40 -4.96 23.10
C VAL A 84 -12.38 -4.04 22.37
N LYS A 85 -13.41 -3.54 23.08
CA LYS A 85 -14.38 -2.60 22.52
C LYS A 85 -13.74 -1.25 22.23
N LYS A 86 -12.90 -0.74 23.13
CA LYS A 86 -12.11 0.48 22.92
C LYS A 86 -11.30 0.39 21.64
N SER A 87 -10.52 -0.67 21.49
CA SER A 87 -9.69 -0.92 20.30
C SER A 87 -10.52 -1.02 19.02
N ALA A 88 -11.71 -1.63 19.07
CA ALA A 88 -12.60 -1.73 17.92
C ALA A 88 -13.15 -0.36 17.48
N VAL A 89 -13.54 0.50 18.43
CA VAL A 89 -14.01 1.86 18.14
C VAL A 89 -12.89 2.70 17.55
N LEU A 90 -11.69 2.68 18.15
CA LEU A 90 -10.55 3.44 17.64
C LEU A 90 -10.15 3.01 16.21
N LYS A 91 -10.20 1.70 15.91
CA LYS A 91 -9.99 1.18 14.54
C LYS A 91 -11.10 1.58 13.56
N LEU A 92 -12.30 1.89 14.04
CA LEU A 92 -13.40 2.38 13.20
C LEU A 92 -13.11 3.81 12.72
N LEU A 93 -12.48 4.63 13.55
CA LEU A 93 -12.18 6.04 13.24
C LEU A 93 -11.18 6.19 12.09
N SER A 94 -10.30 5.20 11.90
CA SER A 94 -9.35 5.17 10.78
C SER A 94 -9.94 4.61 9.48
N ARG A 95 -11.23 4.24 9.44
CA ARG A 95 -11.84 3.70 8.22
C ARG A 95 -12.17 4.81 7.23
N THR A 96 -11.78 4.60 5.99
CA THR A 96 -12.13 5.48 4.87
C THR A 96 -13.47 5.09 4.25
N LYS A 97 -14.19 6.05 3.66
CA LYS A 97 -15.45 5.81 2.93
C LYS A 97 -15.24 4.87 1.75
N GLU A 98 -14.11 5.03 1.06
CA GLU A 98 -13.75 4.22 -0.10
C GLU A 98 -12.85 3.05 0.26
N PRO A 99 -13.03 1.89 -0.40
CA PRO A 99 -12.21 0.71 -0.16
C PRO A 99 -10.81 0.87 -0.79
N ARG A 100 -9.84 0.11 -0.26
CA ARG A 100 -8.42 0.19 -0.66
C ARG A 100 -8.20 -0.03 -2.17
N ASN A 101 -8.87 -1.02 -2.73
CA ASN A 101 -8.77 -1.38 -4.15
C ASN A 101 -9.23 -0.25 -5.08
N TYR A 102 -10.29 0.48 -4.70
CA TYR A 102 -10.74 1.66 -5.43
C TYR A 102 -9.69 2.77 -5.40
N LYS A 103 -9.17 3.10 -4.21
CA LYS A 103 -8.16 4.15 -4.04
C LYS A 103 -6.86 3.85 -4.80
N LEU A 104 -6.39 2.61 -4.76
CA LEU A 104 -5.23 2.16 -5.53
C LEU A 104 -5.45 2.28 -7.04
N LEU A 105 -6.62 1.85 -7.55
CA LEU A 105 -6.96 1.99 -8.97
C LEU A 105 -6.96 3.47 -9.39
N ARG A 106 -7.57 4.34 -8.59
CA ARG A 106 -7.60 5.78 -8.85
C ARG A 106 -6.20 6.38 -8.99
N ILE A 107 -5.28 5.97 -8.12
CA ILE A 107 -3.88 6.43 -8.15
C ILE A 107 -3.13 5.91 -9.36
N LEU A 108 -3.32 4.64 -9.71
CA LEU A 108 -2.72 4.08 -10.93
C LEU A 108 -3.19 4.84 -12.18
N ASN A 109 -4.49 5.13 -12.26
CA ASN A 109 -5.05 5.90 -13.38
C ASN A 109 -4.52 7.35 -13.41
N GLU A 110 -4.35 7.97 -12.24
CA GLU A 110 -3.81 9.33 -12.11
C GLU A 110 -2.36 9.43 -12.61
N ILE A 111 -1.54 8.42 -12.33
CA ILE A 111 -0.17 8.31 -12.88
C ILE A 111 -0.15 7.74 -14.31
N GLY A 112 -1.30 7.63 -14.97
CA GLY A 112 -1.41 7.22 -16.38
C GLY A 112 -1.26 5.71 -16.63
N ILE A 113 -1.31 4.87 -15.60
CA ILE A 113 -1.24 3.41 -15.71
C ILE A 113 -2.67 2.85 -15.63
N ASN A 114 -3.33 2.78 -16.80
CA ASN A 114 -4.70 2.28 -16.92
C ASN A 114 -4.77 0.81 -17.37
N SER A 115 -3.68 0.27 -17.88
CA SER A 115 -3.59 -1.08 -18.44
C SER A 115 -2.23 -1.69 -18.13
N ILE A 116 -2.16 -3.02 -18.11
CA ILE A 116 -0.91 -3.76 -18.03
C ILE A 116 -0.65 -4.52 -19.32
N ARG A 117 0.61 -4.52 -19.72
CA ARG A 117 1.12 -5.26 -20.87
C ARG A 117 1.52 -6.65 -20.40
N THR A 118 0.63 -7.62 -20.60
CA THR A 118 0.86 -9.02 -20.23
C THR A 118 1.56 -9.79 -21.36
N ASP A 119 1.99 -11.02 -21.09
CA ASP A 119 2.57 -11.94 -22.09
C ASP A 119 3.72 -11.30 -22.93
N TYR A 120 4.70 -10.69 -22.25
CA TYR A 120 5.82 -9.98 -22.88
C TYR A 120 5.38 -8.86 -23.86
N GLY A 121 4.27 -8.19 -23.58
CA GLY A 121 3.79 -7.05 -24.34
C GLY A 121 2.81 -7.38 -25.48
N THR A 122 2.38 -8.64 -25.60
CA THR A 122 1.47 -9.06 -26.68
C THR A 122 0.00 -8.87 -26.35
N LYS A 123 -0.36 -8.74 -25.08
CA LYS A 123 -1.74 -8.48 -24.64
C LYS A 123 -1.79 -7.29 -23.69
N GLU A 124 -2.87 -6.54 -23.81
CA GLU A 124 -3.19 -5.44 -22.93
C GLU A 124 -4.38 -5.83 -22.07
N LEU A 125 -4.22 -5.73 -20.75
CA LEU A 125 -5.26 -5.99 -19.77
C LEU A 125 -5.57 -4.69 -19.05
N GLU A 126 -6.80 -4.20 -19.17
CA GLU A 126 -7.28 -3.04 -18.42
C GLU A 126 -7.22 -3.31 -16.92
N ILE A 127 -6.69 -2.36 -16.14
CA ILE A 127 -6.63 -2.49 -14.69
C ILE A 127 -7.99 -2.14 -14.11
N SER A 128 -8.54 -3.06 -13.34
CA SER A 128 -9.83 -2.90 -12.67
C SER A 128 -9.72 -3.13 -11.16
N GLU A 129 -10.73 -2.71 -10.41
CA GLU A 129 -10.84 -2.98 -8.98
C GLU A 129 -10.74 -4.47 -8.64
N GLU A 130 -11.22 -5.33 -9.53
CA GLU A 130 -11.13 -6.79 -9.38
C GLU A 130 -9.68 -7.27 -9.45
N ILE A 131 -8.87 -6.72 -10.36
CA ILE A 131 -7.44 -7.04 -10.48
C ILE A 131 -6.70 -6.61 -9.21
N ILE A 132 -6.94 -5.39 -8.72
CA ILE A 132 -6.32 -4.91 -7.48
C ILE A 132 -6.74 -5.75 -6.27
N ASN A 133 -8.00 -6.19 -6.22
CA ASN A 133 -8.48 -7.09 -5.19
C ASN A 133 -7.81 -8.47 -5.26
N LYS A 134 -7.59 -9.03 -6.46
CA LYS A 134 -6.85 -10.30 -6.65
C LYS A 134 -5.40 -10.17 -6.14
N ILE A 135 -4.72 -9.07 -6.45
CA ILE A 135 -3.37 -8.80 -5.94
C ILE A 135 -3.37 -8.71 -4.41
N THR A 136 -4.31 -7.96 -3.84
CA THR A 136 -4.43 -7.77 -2.38
C THR A 136 -4.71 -9.09 -1.65
N LYS A 137 -5.63 -9.91 -2.18
CA LYS A 137 -5.90 -11.25 -1.64
C LYS A 137 -4.67 -12.15 -1.74
N GLY A 138 -3.94 -12.08 -2.85
CA GLY A 138 -2.71 -12.82 -3.03
C GLY A 138 -1.64 -12.48 -2.00
N ARG A 139 -1.48 -11.19 -1.65
CA ARG A 139 -0.58 -10.75 -0.57
C ARG A 139 -0.99 -11.32 0.79
N ASN A 140 -2.28 -11.31 1.12
CA ASN A 140 -2.76 -11.87 2.38
C ASN A 140 -2.50 -13.38 2.46
N ALA A 141 -2.67 -14.10 1.34
CA ALA A 141 -2.40 -15.53 1.24
C ALA A 141 -0.92 -15.90 1.44
N LEU A 142 0.04 -14.99 1.25
CA LEU A 142 1.47 -15.29 1.40
C LEU A 142 1.83 -15.84 2.79
N PHE A 143 1.16 -15.32 3.81
CA PHE A 143 1.42 -15.60 5.23
C PHE A 143 0.47 -16.62 5.84
N HIS A 144 -0.53 -17.08 5.09
CA HIS A 144 -1.43 -18.16 5.50
C HIS A 144 -0.90 -19.49 4.94
N GLY A 145 -0.45 -20.39 5.82
CA GLY A 145 0.21 -21.64 5.43
C GLY A 145 -0.63 -22.61 4.59
N SER A 146 -1.96 -22.44 4.56
CA SER A 146 -2.91 -23.33 3.87
C SER A 146 -3.39 -22.84 2.51
N SER A 147 -3.06 -21.61 2.10
CA SER A 147 -3.49 -21.08 0.80
C SER A 147 -2.48 -21.39 -0.30
N GLU A 148 -2.99 -21.85 -1.45
CA GLU A 148 -2.20 -22.01 -2.66
C GLU A 148 -1.56 -20.67 -3.06
N PHE A 149 -0.27 -20.70 -3.39
CA PHE A 149 0.44 -19.50 -3.78
C PHE A 149 -0.07 -19.00 -5.14
N PRO A 150 -0.47 -17.72 -5.28
CA PRO A 150 -1.10 -17.19 -6.49
C PRO A 150 -0.07 -16.90 -7.58
N GLU A 151 0.58 -17.94 -8.09
CA GLU A 151 1.69 -17.82 -9.03
C GLU A 151 1.31 -17.11 -10.33
N HIS A 152 0.14 -17.42 -10.87
CA HIS A 152 -0.37 -16.74 -12.05
C HIS A 152 -0.46 -15.22 -11.82
N ILE A 153 -1.02 -14.78 -10.68
CA ILE A 153 -1.14 -13.36 -10.33
C ILE A 153 0.25 -12.70 -10.23
N LEU A 154 1.24 -13.39 -9.66
CA LEU A 154 2.61 -12.88 -9.56
C LEU A 154 3.15 -12.49 -10.93
N TRP A 155 3.11 -13.41 -11.88
CA TRP A 155 3.85 -13.26 -13.13
C TRP A 155 3.08 -12.57 -14.24
N THR A 156 1.77 -12.77 -14.31
CA THR A 156 0.95 -12.20 -15.41
C THR A 156 0.37 -10.84 -15.08
N ILE A 157 0.30 -10.49 -13.79
CA ILE A 157 -0.32 -9.25 -13.33
C ILE A 157 0.66 -8.39 -12.53
N LEU A 158 1.11 -8.87 -11.37
CA LEU A 158 1.87 -8.05 -10.43
C LEU A 158 3.22 -7.63 -11.00
N PHE A 159 3.99 -8.56 -11.58
CA PHE A 159 5.29 -8.26 -12.16
C PHE A 159 5.23 -7.23 -13.31
N PRO A 160 4.37 -7.40 -14.35
CA PRO A 160 4.20 -6.39 -15.39
C PRO A 160 3.76 -5.03 -14.83
N LEU A 161 2.84 -5.02 -13.86
CA LEU A 161 2.36 -3.79 -13.23
C LEU A 161 3.49 -3.03 -12.54
N VAL A 162 4.28 -3.71 -11.69
CA VAL A 162 5.36 -3.03 -10.97
C VAL A 162 6.51 -2.60 -11.86
N ASN A 163 6.75 -3.31 -12.98
CA ASN A 163 7.71 -2.85 -13.99
C ASN A 163 7.25 -1.54 -14.61
N GLN A 164 5.99 -1.45 -15.03
CA GLN A 164 5.44 -0.21 -15.59
C GLN A 164 5.45 0.94 -14.58
N ILE A 165 5.11 0.67 -13.32
CA ILE A 165 5.20 1.66 -12.24
C ILE A 165 6.66 2.13 -12.09
N ALA A 166 7.61 1.20 -11.99
CA ALA A 166 9.02 1.53 -11.82
C ALA A 166 9.55 2.33 -13.02
N GLU A 167 9.22 1.94 -14.25
CA GLU A 167 9.58 2.68 -15.47
C GLU A 167 8.98 4.08 -15.48
N HIS A 168 7.68 4.21 -15.20
CA HIS A 168 6.97 5.49 -15.22
C HIS A 168 7.54 6.47 -14.18
N VAL A 169 7.67 6.04 -12.93
CA VAL A 169 8.20 6.88 -11.85
C VAL A 169 9.68 7.22 -12.10
N SER A 170 10.44 6.31 -12.72
CA SER A 170 11.85 6.60 -13.09
C SER A 170 11.98 7.69 -14.14
N CYS A 171 11.04 7.75 -15.08
CA CYS A 171 11.00 8.79 -16.12
C CYS A 171 10.37 10.10 -15.63
N ASN A 172 9.61 10.07 -14.52
CA ASN A 172 8.89 11.21 -13.99
C ASN A 172 8.89 11.22 -12.45
N GLN A 173 10.01 11.60 -11.84
CA GLN A 173 10.22 11.50 -10.39
C GLN A 173 9.24 12.34 -9.55
N VAL A 174 8.67 13.40 -10.13
CA VAL A 174 7.74 14.31 -9.45
C VAL A 174 6.27 13.87 -9.55
N CYS A 175 5.95 12.77 -10.26
CA CYS A 175 4.55 12.36 -10.48
C CYS A 175 3.82 11.93 -9.20
N LEU A 176 4.55 11.78 -8.09
CA LEU A 176 4.02 11.36 -6.80
C LEU A 176 4.02 12.47 -5.74
N ASP A 177 4.55 13.65 -6.07
CA ASP A 177 4.80 14.75 -5.12
C ASP A 177 3.57 15.62 -4.83
N GLY A 178 2.50 15.49 -5.63
CA GLY A 178 1.21 16.18 -5.42
C GLY A 178 1.18 17.62 -5.93
#